data_AF-A0A1B9IUZ5-F1
#
_entry.id   AF-A0A1B9IUZ5-F1
#
_cell.length_a   1.000
_cell.length_b   1.000
_cell.length_c   1.000
_cell.angle_alpha   90.00
_cell.angle_beta   90.00
_cell.angle_gamma   90.00
#
_symmetry.space_group_name_H-M   'P 1'
#
loop_
_entity.id
_entity.type
_entity.pdbx_description
1 polymer ?
#
loop_
_entity_poly.entity_id
_entity_poly.type
_entity_poly.pdbx_seq_one_letter_code
_entity_poly.pdbx_strand_id
1 'polypeptide(L)'
;MARMIGQAMEQFNKSVSHRIIDGSEVLHLRSSLDAWWNDIGLDCEADTETPKAPLDPRRQMSTLFTCLYHSQIVNLNRPALSLPPSQIQHDHALQAAIGSVRIICSTLSNSFFKNNDNLYWPGYVDMVFLGSLILVYGARRERARNGPATWLIRDLRRALSILEHFAKRWPKSDKFSRVVRALIEREDPAHAGNHTTSAGMMSSVDENLVIPTTEEPTFDFADCFHFDFDTFALEPESIWAYHVSMPPSPML
;
A
#
# COMPACT_ATOMS: atom_id res chain seq x y z
N MET A 1 4.62 11.34 -16.68
CA MET A 1 4.48 10.55 -15.43
C MET A 1 5.81 10.25 -14.74
N ALA A 2 6.82 9.70 -15.41
CA ALA A 2 8.13 9.40 -14.79
C ALA A 2 8.78 10.62 -14.08
N ARG A 3 8.73 11.82 -14.69
CA ARG A 3 9.20 13.07 -14.06
C ARG A 3 8.48 13.38 -12.74
N MET A 4 7.17 13.21 -12.70
CA MET A 4 6.33 13.48 -11.53
C MET A 4 6.55 12.46 -10.42
N ILE A 5 6.72 11.18 -10.78
CA ILE A 5 7.13 10.11 -9.86
C ILE A 5 8.50 10.45 -9.25
N GLY A 6 9.46 10.87 -10.10
CA GLY A 6 10.78 11.31 -9.65
C GLY A 6 10.72 12.49 -8.67
N GLN A 7 9.90 13.50 -8.97
CA GLN A 7 9.70 14.66 -8.11
C GLN A 7 9.01 14.29 -6.78
N ALA A 8 8.00 13.43 -6.80
CA ALA A 8 7.35 12.95 -5.58
C ALA A 8 8.32 12.18 -4.68
N MET A 9 9.19 11.35 -5.27
CA MET A 9 10.22 10.61 -4.55
C MET A 9 11.31 11.53 -3.98
N GLU A 10 11.74 12.53 -4.73
CA GLU A 10 12.70 13.52 -4.26
C GLU A 10 12.13 14.30 -3.05
N GLN A 11 10.87 14.72 -3.13
CA GLN A 11 10.16 15.37 -2.04
C GLN A 11 10.06 14.47 -0.79
N PHE A 12 9.75 13.19 -0.98
CA PHE A 12 9.74 12.22 0.10
C PHE A 12 11.12 12.10 0.77
N ASN A 13 12.19 11.88 0.00
CA ASN A 13 13.54 11.72 0.54
C ASN A 13 14.03 12.96 1.32
N LYS A 14 13.68 14.17 0.84
CA LYS A 14 13.93 15.42 1.55
C LYS A 14 13.17 15.49 2.88
N SER A 15 11.87 15.15 2.86
CA SER A 15 11.01 15.17 4.04
C SER A 15 11.41 14.15 5.12
N VAL A 16 11.87 12.95 4.72
CA VAL A 16 12.36 11.92 5.65
C VAL A 16 13.66 12.37 6.32
N SER A 17 14.57 12.97 5.54
CA SER A 17 15.89 13.36 6.03
C SER A 17 15.85 14.59 6.96
N HIS A 18 14.91 15.53 6.72
CA HIS A 18 14.89 16.81 7.44
C HIS A 18 13.61 17.07 8.24
N ARG A 19 12.58 16.21 8.15
CA ARG A 19 11.23 16.38 8.75
C ARG A 19 10.56 17.74 8.45
N ILE A 20 11.05 18.45 7.44
CA ILE A 20 10.48 19.72 6.97
C ILE A 20 9.70 19.40 5.69
N ILE A 21 8.40 19.68 5.72
CA ILE A 21 7.53 19.58 4.55
C ILE A 21 7.37 20.99 4.00
N ASP A 22 7.85 21.23 2.78
CA ASP A 22 7.48 22.45 2.07
C ASP A 22 6.08 22.28 1.47
N GLY A 23 5.09 22.84 2.16
CA GLY A 23 3.69 22.79 1.72
C GLY A 23 3.47 23.39 0.33
N SER A 24 4.30 24.35 -0.10
CA SER A 24 4.22 24.96 -1.43
C SER A 24 4.65 23.98 -2.53
N GLU A 25 5.74 23.26 -2.32
CA GLU A 25 6.24 22.26 -3.28
C GLU A 25 5.27 21.07 -3.42
N VAL A 26 4.73 20.59 -2.29
CA VAL A 26 3.72 19.52 -2.29
C VAL A 26 2.45 19.98 -3.02
N LEU A 27 2.00 21.21 -2.79
CA LEU A 27 0.83 21.76 -3.46
C LEU A 27 1.07 21.94 -4.96
N HIS A 28 2.23 22.45 -5.37
CA HIS A 28 2.60 22.57 -6.78
C HIS A 28 2.62 21.21 -7.49
N LEU A 29 3.17 20.18 -6.84
CA LEU A 29 3.22 18.83 -7.38
C LEU A 29 1.83 18.20 -7.45
N ARG A 30 0.97 18.47 -6.44
CA ARG A 30 -0.43 18.08 -6.44
C ARG A 30 -1.20 18.72 -7.59
N SER A 31 -1.06 20.04 -7.79
CA SER A 31 -1.70 20.74 -8.90
C SER A 31 -1.22 20.22 -10.26
N SER A 32 0.07 19.89 -10.38
CA SER A 32 0.62 19.30 -11.61
C SER A 32 0.05 17.90 -11.90
N LEU A 33 -0.14 17.08 -10.86
CA LEU A 33 -0.78 15.77 -10.95
C LEU A 33 -2.24 15.88 -11.38
N ASP A 34 -2.99 16.80 -10.78
CA ASP A 34 -4.41 17.02 -11.08
C ASP A 34 -4.59 17.58 -12.51
N ALA A 35 -3.73 18.53 -12.92
CA ALA A 35 -3.71 19.03 -14.29
C ALA A 35 -3.42 17.91 -15.31
N TRP A 36 -2.48 17.02 -15.00
CA TRP A 36 -2.20 15.86 -15.83
C TRP A 36 -3.41 14.92 -15.89
N TRP A 37 -4.07 14.59 -14.77
CA TRP A 37 -5.27 13.74 -14.77
C TRP A 37 -6.37 14.31 -15.65
N ASN A 38 -6.64 15.61 -15.52
CA ASN A 38 -7.65 16.32 -16.29
C ASN A 38 -7.36 16.30 -17.81
N ASP A 39 -6.08 16.42 -18.19
CA ASP A 39 -5.65 16.40 -19.61
C ASP A 39 -5.82 15.04 -20.29
N ILE A 40 -5.75 13.93 -19.53
CA ILE A 40 -5.97 12.59 -20.11
C ILE A 40 -7.43 12.41 -20.55
N GLY A 41 -8.38 13.07 -19.87
CA GLY A 41 -9.79 13.06 -20.25
C GLY A 41 -10.47 11.69 -20.18
N LEU A 42 -10.03 10.81 -19.25
CA LEU A 42 -10.62 9.48 -19.06
C LEU A 42 -12.07 9.55 -18.58
N ASP A 43 -12.42 10.61 -17.86
CA ASP A 43 -13.74 10.83 -17.26
C ASP A 43 -14.72 11.49 -18.26
N CYS A 44 -14.26 11.89 -19.45
CA CYS A 44 -15.14 12.39 -20.50
C CYS A 44 -15.87 11.19 -21.12
N GLU A 45 -17.17 11.07 -20.89
CA GLU A 45 -18.03 10.16 -21.67
C GLU A 45 -17.76 10.44 -23.16
N ALA A 46 -17.45 9.40 -23.93
CA ALA A 46 -17.35 9.58 -25.37
C ALA A 46 -18.76 9.97 -25.84
N ASP A 47 -18.91 11.14 -26.46
CA ASP A 47 -20.17 11.53 -27.09
C ASP A 47 -20.67 10.35 -27.92
N THR A 48 -21.75 9.72 -27.46
CA THR A 48 -22.30 8.46 -27.97
C THR A 48 -22.87 8.59 -29.39
N GLU A 49 -22.62 9.71 -30.07
CA GLU A 49 -23.22 10.07 -31.35
C GLU A 49 -22.36 9.71 -32.57
N THR A 50 -21.12 9.25 -32.41
CA THR A 50 -20.28 8.80 -33.55
C THR A 50 -19.81 7.35 -33.42
N PRO A 51 -20.57 6.37 -33.95
CA PRO A 51 -20.31 4.93 -33.81
C PRO A 51 -19.08 4.42 -34.60
N LYS A 52 -18.17 5.30 -35.04
CA LYS A 52 -17.00 4.95 -35.88
C LYS A 52 -15.68 5.61 -35.45
N ALA A 53 -15.65 6.34 -34.34
CA ALA A 53 -14.37 6.84 -33.83
C ALA A 53 -13.54 5.65 -33.28
N PRO A 54 -12.27 5.49 -33.66
CA PRO A 54 -11.41 4.45 -33.09
C PRO A 54 -11.34 4.65 -31.57
N LEU A 55 -11.50 3.56 -30.81
CA LEU A 55 -11.43 3.58 -29.35
C LEU A 55 -10.09 4.18 -28.94
N ASP A 56 -10.14 5.32 -28.23
CA ASP A 56 -8.95 6.01 -27.74
C ASP A 56 -8.04 5.02 -27.00
N PRO A 57 -6.79 4.80 -27.45
CA PRO A 57 -5.85 3.88 -26.80
C PRO A 57 -5.67 4.17 -25.31
N ARG A 58 -5.86 5.43 -24.89
CA ARG A 58 -5.78 5.83 -23.48
C ARG A 58 -6.86 5.17 -22.62
N ARG A 59 -8.05 4.91 -23.17
CA ARG A 59 -9.15 4.21 -22.47
C ARG A 59 -8.83 2.75 -22.19
N GLN A 60 -8.07 2.09 -23.07
CA GLN A 60 -7.58 0.72 -22.82
C GLN A 60 -6.60 0.66 -21.64
N MET A 61 -5.92 1.78 -21.37
CA MET A 61 -4.99 1.94 -20.25
C MET A 61 -5.62 2.64 -19.04
N SER A 62 -6.95 2.80 -19.02
CA SER A 62 -7.68 3.51 -17.95
C SER A 62 -7.35 2.97 -16.56
N THR A 63 -7.40 1.65 -16.36
CA THR A 63 -7.01 1.01 -15.09
C THR A 63 -5.60 1.38 -14.65
N LEU A 64 -4.64 1.39 -15.59
CA LEU A 64 -3.26 1.75 -15.29
C LEU A 64 -3.16 3.22 -14.85
N PHE A 65 -3.75 4.13 -15.61
CA PHE A 65 -3.68 5.56 -15.31
C PHE A 65 -4.41 5.92 -14.02
N THR A 66 -5.60 5.34 -13.77
CA THR A 66 -6.32 5.53 -12.51
C THR A 66 -5.49 5.06 -11.32
N CYS A 67 -4.89 3.86 -11.41
CA CYS A 67 -4.06 3.34 -10.32
C CYS A 67 -2.80 4.18 -10.10
N LEU A 68 -2.15 4.60 -11.18
CA LEU A 68 -0.97 5.47 -11.11
C LEU A 68 -1.30 6.83 -10.48
N TYR A 69 -2.40 7.46 -10.89
CA TYR A 69 -2.86 8.72 -10.33
C TYR A 69 -3.06 8.60 -8.81
N HIS A 70 -3.88 7.63 -8.38
CA HIS A 70 -4.17 7.43 -6.95
C HIS A 70 -2.93 7.00 -6.15
N SER A 71 -2.02 6.23 -6.76
CA SER A 71 -0.74 5.91 -6.13
C SER A 71 0.13 7.16 -5.93
N GLN A 72 0.11 8.12 -6.86
CA GLN A 72 0.79 9.40 -6.64
C GLN A 72 0.15 10.22 -5.53
N ILE A 73 -1.18 10.20 -5.38
CA ILE A 73 -1.84 10.83 -4.23
C ILE A 73 -1.32 10.24 -2.92
N VAL A 74 -1.21 8.90 -2.85
CA VAL A 74 -0.65 8.23 -1.67
C VAL A 74 0.79 8.70 -1.43
N ASN A 75 1.64 8.71 -2.45
CA ASN A 75 3.05 9.12 -2.34
C ASN A 75 3.20 10.58 -1.88
N LEU A 76 2.39 11.49 -2.42
CA LEU A 76 2.39 12.91 -2.02
C LEU A 76 1.97 13.13 -0.58
N ASN A 77 1.14 12.26 -0.03
CA ASN A 77 0.70 12.33 1.36
C ASN A 77 1.67 11.65 2.34
N ARG A 78 2.64 10.83 1.87
CA ARG A 78 3.58 10.12 2.75
C ARG A 78 4.34 11.02 3.72
N PRO A 79 4.87 12.20 3.32
CA PRO A 79 5.51 13.11 4.26
C PRO A 79 4.60 13.51 5.42
N ALA A 80 3.33 13.79 5.13
CA ALA A 80 2.35 14.17 6.14
C ALA A 80 1.86 12.98 7.00
N LEU A 81 1.92 11.75 6.48
CA LEU A 81 1.68 10.53 7.26
C LEU A 81 2.79 10.25 8.28
N SER A 82 4.00 10.77 8.07
CA SER A 82 5.11 10.69 9.02
C SER A 82 5.04 11.76 10.13
N LEU A 83 4.07 12.67 10.09
CA LEU A 83 3.85 13.65 11.15
C LEU A 83 3.16 13.02 12.37
N PRO A 84 3.29 13.63 13.57
CA PRO A 84 2.61 13.16 14.76
C PRO A 84 1.09 13.01 14.56
N PRO A 85 0.46 11.92 15.05
CA PRO A 85 -0.97 11.68 14.91
C PRO A 85 -1.89 12.71 15.58
N SER A 86 -1.35 13.68 16.31
CA SER A 86 -2.09 14.82 16.87
C SER A 86 -2.31 15.95 15.85
N GLN A 87 -1.58 15.96 14.74
CA GLN A 87 -1.64 17.03 13.75
C GLN A 87 -2.80 16.83 12.76
N ILE A 88 -3.48 17.93 12.42
CA ILE A 88 -4.57 17.92 11.44
C ILE A 88 -4.08 17.50 10.05
N GLN A 89 -2.84 17.85 9.71
CA GLN A 89 -2.19 17.48 8.45
C GLN A 89 -2.08 15.96 8.29
N HIS A 90 -1.75 15.26 9.38
CA HIS A 90 -1.72 13.80 9.42
C HIS A 90 -3.12 13.21 9.17
N ASP A 91 -4.15 13.75 9.81
CA ASP A 91 -5.54 13.26 9.67
C ASP A 91 -6.05 13.41 8.25
N HIS A 92 -5.81 14.57 7.65
CA HIS A 92 -6.14 14.83 6.26
C HIS A 92 -5.38 13.89 5.32
N ALA A 93 -4.06 13.75 5.49
CA ALA A 93 -3.21 12.89 4.68
C ALA A 93 -3.66 11.42 4.74
N LEU A 94 -4.03 10.94 5.93
CA LEU A 94 -4.55 9.60 6.14
C LEU A 94 -5.86 9.37 5.37
N GLN A 95 -6.82 10.29 5.46
CA GLN A 95 -8.09 10.15 4.76
C GLN A 95 -7.91 10.22 3.24
N ALA A 96 -7.05 11.11 2.73
CA ALA A 96 -6.72 11.19 1.31
C ALA A 96 -6.05 9.91 0.78
N ALA A 97 -5.14 9.34 1.58
CA ALA A 97 -4.48 8.08 1.27
C ALA A 97 -5.47 6.90 1.27
N ILE A 98 -6.31 6.77 2.31
CA ILE A 98 -7.35 5.76 2.37
C ILE A 98 -8.30 5.87 1.17
N GLY A 99 -8.80 7.07 0.88
CA GLY A 99 -9.68 7.30 -0.28
C GLY A 99 -9.06 6.84 -1.59
N SER A 100 -7.78 7.15 -1.79
CA SER A 100 -7.03 6.75 -2.99
C SER A 100 -6.82 5.24 -3.07
N VAL A 101 -6.46 4.59 -1.96
CA VAL A 101 -6.29 3.13 -1.89
C VAL A 101 -7.60 2.40 -2.21
N ARG A 102 -8.73 2.91 -1.72
CA ARG A 102 -10.05 2.32 -2.00
C ARG A 102 -10.36 2.36 -3.50
N ILE A 103 -10.00 3.45 -4.17
CA ILE A 103 -10.19 3.56 -5.62
C ILE A 103 -9.27 2.58 -6.35
N ILE A 104 -7.98 2.49 -6.00
CA ILE A 104 -7.05 1.48 -6.56
C ILE A 104 -7.63 0.07 -6.43
N CYS A 105 -8.02 -0.34 -5.23
CA CYS A 105 -8.57 -1.67 -4.98
C CYS A 105 -9.88 -1.90 -5.73
N SER A 106 -10.75 -0.90 -5.82
CA SER A 106 -12.01 -1.02 -6.59
C SER A 106 -11.77 -1.17 -8.09
N THR A 107 -10.87 -0.37 -8.66
CA THR A 107 -10.51 -0.42 -10.07
C THR A 107 -9.89 -1.76 -10.43
N LEU A 108 -8.90 -2.23 -9.66
CA LEU A 108 -8.25 -3.52 -9.89
C LEU A 108 -9.21 -4.70 -9.69
N SER A 109 -10.05 -4.65 -8.65
CA SER A 109 -11.08 -5.66 -8.42
C SER A 109 -12.07 -5.73 -9.59
N ASN A 110 -12.50 -4.59 -10.15
CA ASN A 110 -13.39 -4.59 -11.31
C ASN A 110 -12.69 -5.15 -12.56
N SER A 111 -11.46 -4.72 -12.84
CA SER A 111 -10.68 -5.23 -13.96
C SER A 111 -10.49 -6.75 -13.88
N PHE A 112 -10.15 -7.29 -12.71
CA PHE A 112 -9.97 -8.73 -12.53
C PHE A 112 -11.27 -9.52 -12.58
N PHE A 113 -12.24 -9.15 -11.73
CA PHE A 113 -13.38 -10.03 -11.46
C PHE A 113 -14.59 -9.76 -12.35
N LYS A 114 -14.67 -8.60 -13.01
CA LYS A 114 -15.79 -8.24 -13.90
C LYS A 114 -15.38 -8.23 -15.37
N ASN A 115 -14.28 -7.56 -15.68
CA ASN A 115 -13.87 -7.36 -17.07
C ASN A 115 -12.94 -8.47 -17.59
N ASN A 116 -12.38 -9.28 -16.69
CA ASN A 116 -11.38 -10.30 -17.00
C ASN A 116 -10.17 -9.71 -17.76
N ASP A 117 -9.78 -8.48 -17.38
CA ASP A 117 -8.68 -7.75 -17.99
C ASP A 117 -7.36 -8.42 -17.64
N ASN A 118 -6.49 -8.57 -18.63
CA ASN A 118 -5.13 -9.00 -18.39
C ASN A 118 -4.30 -7.82 -17.87
N LEU A 119 -4.14 -7.72 -16.55
CA LEU A 119 -3.29 -6.73 -15.90
C LEU A 119 -1.82 -7.16 -15.99
N TYR A 120 -1.07 -6.55 -16.92
CA TYR A 120 0.32 -6.91 -17.21
C TYR A 120 1.37 -6.18 -16.37
N TRP A 121 0.98 -5.13 -15.64
CA TRP A 121 1.95 -4.27 -14.97
C TRP A 121 2.22 -4.74 -13.53
N PRO A 122 3.44 -5.17 -13.19
CA PRO A 122 3.74 -5.73 -11.86
C PRO A 122 3.65 -4.68 -10.74
N GLY A 123 3.76 -3.38 -11.07
CA GLY A 123 3.69 -2.28 -10.10
C GLY A 123 2.37 -2.19 -9.34
N TYR A 124 1.29 -2.83 -9.82
CA TYR A 124 0.05 -2.93 -9.06
C TYR A 124 0.21 -3.67 -7.73
N VAL A 125 1.11 -4.66 -7.66
CA VAL A 125 1.39 -5.42 -6.43
C VAL A 125 1.83 -4.46 -5.33
N ASP A 126 2.78 -3.57 -5.65
CA ASP A 126 3.34 -2.63 -4.69
C ASP A 126 2.31 -1.60 -4.25
N MET A 127 1.45 -1.13 -5.17
CA MET A 127 0.34 -0.22 -4.86
C MET A 127 -0.66 -0.83 -3.88
N VAL A 128 -1.06 -2.09 -4.11
CA VAL A 128 -2.03 -2.78 -3.27
C VAL A 128 -1.39 -3.16 -1.92
N PHE A 129 -0.12 -3.55 -1.92
CA PHE A 129 0.61 -3.85 -0.69
C PHE A 129 0.75 -2.61 0.20
N LEU A 130 1.29 -1.49 -0.32
CA LEU A 130 1.37 -0.24 0.43
C LEU A 130 -0.03 0.24 0.87
N GLY A 131 -1.02 0.11 -0.02
CA GLY A 131 -2.41 0.42 0.32
C GLY A 131 -2.95 -0.40 1.48
N SER A 132 -2.58 -1.68 1.56
CA SER A 132 -2.96 -2.55 2.67
C SER A 132 -2.35 -2.08 3.99
N LEU A 133 -1.10 -1.61 3.99
CA LEU A 133 -0.46 -1.03 5.18
C LEU A 133 -1.18 0.24 5.66
N ILE A 134 -1.61 1.11 4.73
CA ILE A 134 -2.42 2.30 5.03
C ILE A 134 -3.76 1.92 5.65
N LEU A 135 -4.43 0.90 5.10
CA LEU A 135 -5.72 0.43 5.61
C LEU A 135 -5.60 -0.19 7.01
N VAL A 136 -4.54 -0.98 7.26
CA VAL A 136 -4.23 -1.53 8.60
C VAL A 136 -3.98 -0.40 9.59
N TYR A 137 -3.14 0.57 9.22
CA TYR A 137 -2.86 1.74 10.05
C TYR A 137 -4.15 2.52 10.38
N GLY A 138 -4.95 2.81 9.36
CA GLY A 138 -6.25 3.45 9.52
C GLY A 138 -7.18 2.66 10.43
N ALA A 139 -7.22 1.34 10.31
CA ALA A 139 -8.10 0.49 11.10
C ALA A 139 -7.72 0.50 12.59
N ARG A 140 -6.42 0.42 12.89
CA ARG A 140 -5.89 0.55 14.27
C ARG A 140 -6.27 1.89 14.89
N ARG A 141 -6.10 2.95 14.11
CA ARG A 141 -6.36 4.31 14.57
C ARG A 141 -7.85 4.57 14.83
N GLU A 142 -8.69 4.11 13.92
CA GLU A 142 -10.14 4.21 14.07
C GLU A 142 -10.63 3.37 15.25
N ARG A 143 -10.05 2.17 15.45
CA ARG A 143 -10.31 1.34 16.64
C ARG A 143 -10.00 2.05 17.95
N ALA A 144 -8.88 2.77 18.00
CA ALA A 144 -8.49 3.53 19.18
C ALA A 144 -9.40 4.74 19.47
N ARG A 145 -10.05 5.31 18.44
CA ARG A 145 -10.91 6.51 18.57
C ARG A 145 -12.40 6.18 18.71
N ASN A 146 -12.93 5.39 17.78
CA ASN A 146 -14.37 5.25 17.53
C ASN A 146 -14.84 3.78 17.53
N GLY A 147 -13.97 2.83 17.85
CA GLY A 147 -14.29 1.40 17.86
C GLY A 147 -14.05 0.69 16.51
N PRO A 148 -14.49 -0.57 16.36
CA PRO A 148 -14.06 -1.43 15.26
C PRO A 148 -14.46 -0.89 13.87
N ALA A 149 -13.46 -0.63 13.03
CA ALA A 149 -13.65 -0.12 11.67
C ALA A 149 -13.91 -1.24 10.65
N THR A 150 -15.09 -1.84 10.71
CA THR A 150 -15.48 -3.00 9.88
C THR A 150 -15.36 -2.73 8.37
N TRP A 151 -15.58 -1.49 7.93
CA TRP A 151 -15.45 -1.11 6.53
C TRP A 151 -14.00 -1.11 6.03
N LEU A 152 -13.03 -0.71 6.87
CA LEU A 152 -11.60 -0.77 6.55
C LEU A 152 -11.12 -2.21 6.46
N ILE A 153 -11.57 -3.07 7.39
CA ILE A 153 -11.26 -4.51 7.34
C ILE A 153 -11.83 -5.15 6.06
N ARG A 154 -13.03 -4.75 5.63
CA ARG A 154 -13.61 -5.23 4.36
C ARG A 154 -12.78 -4.80 3.16
N ASP A 155 -12.32 -3.55 3.13
CA ASP A 155 -11.48 -3.05 2.04
C ASP A 155 -10.07 -3.71 2.06
N LEU A 156 -9.56 -4.04 3.25
CA LEU A 156 -8.32 -4.80 3.43
C LEU A 156 -8.44 -6.25 2.95
N ARG A 157 -9.56 -6.93 3.23
CA ARG A 157 -9.85 -8.27 2.68
C ARG A 157 -9.96 -8.25 1.15
N ARG A 158 -10.50 -7.17 0.57
CA ARG A 158 -10.49 -6.97 -0.89
C ARG A 158 -9.06 -6.83 -1.41
N ALA A 159 -8.21 -6.04 -0.76
CA ALA A 159 -6.81 -5.90 -1.12
C ALA A 159 -6.06 -7.24 -1.06
N LEU A 160 -6.29 -8.05 -0.01
CA LEU A 160 -5.75 -9.40 0.12
C LEU A 160 -6.14 -10.29 -1.07
N SER A 161 -7.43 -10.31 -1.45
CA SER A 161 -7.89 -11.11 -2.58
C SER A 161 -7.20 -10.72 -3.89
N ILE A 162 -6.96 -9.42 -4.11
CA ILE A 162 -6.21 -8.92 -5.27
C ILE A 162 -4.75 -9.40 -5.23
N LEU A 163 -4.08 -9.33 -4.07
CA LEU A 163 -2.69 -9.80 -3.92
C LEU A 163 -2.57 -11.33 -4.14
N GLU A 164 -3.54 -12.11 -3.67
CA GLU A 164 -3.61 -13.56 -3.94
C GLU A 164 -3.76 -13.87 -5.43
N HIS A 165 -4.53 -13.05 -6.16
CA HIS A 165 -4.62 -13.17 -7.61
C HIS A 165 -3.30 -12.81 -8.29
N PHE A 166 -2.63 -11.75 -7.83
CA PHE A 166 -1.31 -11.40 -8.34
C PHE A 166 -0.26 -12.48 -8.08
N ALA A 167 -0.30 -13.15 -6.93
CA ALA A 167 0.65 -14.22 -6.57
C ALA A 167 0.61 -15.40 -7.56
N LYS A 168 -0.53 -15.69 -8.20
CA LYS A 168 -0.62 -16.72 -9.25
C LYS A 168 0.26 -16.38 -10.45
N ARG A 169 0.37 -15.10 -10.79
CA ARG A 169 1.12 -14.60 -11.96
C ARG A 169 2.56 -14.23 -11.61
N TRP A 170 2.76 -13.67 -10.42
CA TRP A 170 4.05 -13.26 -9.88
C TRP A 170 4.30 -13.99 -8.56
N PRO A 171 4.77 -15.25 -8.56
CA PRO A 171 4.90 -16.05 -7.34
C PRO A 171 5.72 -15.39 -6.22
N LYS A 172 6.67 -14.52 -6.58
CA LYS A 172 7.46 -13.73 -5.61
C LYS A 172 6.62 -12.73 -4.79
N SER A 173 5.38 -12.44 -5.19
CA SER A 173 4.46 -11.55 -4.46
C SER A 173 3.65 -12.27 -3.38
N ASP A 174 3.70 -13.61 -3.29
CA ASP A 174 2.95 -14.39 -2.29
C ASP A 174 3.23 -13.93 -0.85
N LYS A 175 4.48 -13.56 -0.57
CA LYS A 175 4.91 -12.98 0.71
C LYS A 175 4.05 -11.78 1.14
N PHE A 176 3.64 -10.93 0.20
CA PHE A 176 2.82 -9.75 0.50
C PHE A 176 1.40 -10.14 0.92
N SER A 177 0.80 -11.14 0.27
CA SER A 177 -0.50 -11.69 0.65
C SER A 177 -0.45 -12.30 2.06
N ARG A 178 0.63 -13.04 2.37
CA ARG A 178 0.86 -13.62 3.71
C ARG A 178 0.96 -12.53 4.78
N VAL A 179 1.67 -11.44 4.51
CA VAL A 179 1.78 -10.26 5.40
C VAL A 179 0.43 -9.64 5.66
N VAL A 180 -0.32 -9.33 4.60
CA VAL A 180 -1.63 -8.70 4.76
C VAL A 180 -2.60 -9.62 5.51
N ARG A 181 -2.55 -10.93 5.26
CA ARG A 181 -3.37 -11.92 5.99
C ARG A 181 -3.07 -11.94 7.49
N ALA A 182 -1.80 -12.04 7.86
CA ALA A 182 -1.38 -12.02 9.27
C ALA A 182 -1.79 -10.71 9.98
N LEU A 183 -1.69 -9.57 9.27
CA LEU A 183 -2.15 -8.29 9.80
C LEU A 183 -3.67 -8.27 10.01
N ILE A 184 -4.47 -8.78 9.07
CA ILE A 184 -5.93 -8.90 9.24
C ILE A 184 -6.29 -9.74 10.47
N GLU A 185 -5.63 -10.89 10.64
CA GLU A 185 -5.88 -11.81 11.76
C GLU A 185 -5.59 -11.15 13.11
N ARG A 186 -4.53 -10.35 13.20
CA ARG A 186 -4.19 -9.57 14.40
C ARG A 186 -5.21 -8.46 14.68
N GLU A 187 -5.77 -7.85 13.65
CA GLU A 187 -6.79 -6.81 13.82
C GLU A 187 -8.19 -7.36 14.12
N ASP A 188 -8.45 -8.65 13.85
CA ASP A 188 -9.74 -9.29 14.13
C ASP A 188 -9.92 -9.51 15.65
N PRO A 189 -10.95 -8.93 16.29
CA PRO A 189 -11.16 -9.03 17.74
C PRO A 189 -11.30 -10.47 18.26
N ALA A 190 -11.58 -11.46 17.41
CA ALA A 190 -11.69 -12.87 17.82
C ALA A 190 -10.35 -13.49 18.28
N HIS A 191 -9.20 -12.96 17.86
CA HIS A 191 -7.86 -13.49 18.22
C HIS A 191 -7.13 -12.64 19.29
N ALA A 192 -7.70 -11.51 19.72
CA ALA A 192 -7.07 -10.60 20.67
C ALA A 192 -6.98 -11.15 22.13
N GLY A 193 -7.42 -12.38 22.38
CA GLY A 193 -7.40 -13.00 23.70
C GLY A 193 -6.07 -13.62 24.14
N ASN A 194 -5.08 -13.80 23.26
CA ASN A 194 -3.94 -14.69 23.57
C ASN A 194 -2.54 -14.05 23.57
N HIS A 195 -2.38 -12.74 23.30
CA HIS A 195 -1.06 -12.09 23.35
C HIS A 195 -1.03 -10.91 24.32
N THR A 196 -1.15 -11.22 25.61
CA THR A 196 -0.68 -10.36 26.71
C THR A 196 0.16 -11.18 27.67
N THR A 197 1.49 -11.10 27.52
CA THR A 197 2.62 -11.31 28.47
C THR A 197 3.82 -11.81 27.64
N SER A 198 5.08 -11.43 27.85
CA SER A 198 5.75 -10.98 29.07
C SER A 198 6.97 -10.12 28.69
N ALA A 199 7.01 -8.88 29.15
CA ALA A 199 8.25 -8.12 29.22
C ALA A 199 8.92 -8.44 30.57
N GLY A 200 10.07 -9.10 30.49
CA GLY A 200 11.18 -9.03 31.44
C GLY A 200 10.90 -9.24 32.93
N MET A 201 11.09 -10.48 33.40
CA MET A 201 11.56 -10.72 34.77
C MET A 201 12.61 -11.84 34.75
N MET A 202 13.86 -11.48 35.08
CA MET A 202 15.01 -12.37 35.25
C MET A 202 14.76 -13.36 36.39
N SER A 203 15.08 -14.65 36.20
CA SER A 203 15.80 -15.46 37.20
C SER A 203 16.31 -16.79 36.63
N SER A 204 17.62 -16.98 36.73
CA SER A 204 18.42 -18.19 37.05
C SER A 204 18.02 -19.61 36.57
N VAL A 205 18.96 -20.19 35.78
CA VAL A 205 19.61 -21.52 35.87
C VAL A 205 18.74 -22.78 35.91
N ASP A 206 18.85 -23.66 34.89
CA ASP A 206 19.52 -24.98 35.03
C ASP A 206 19.72 -25.69 33.67
N GLU A 207 20.87 -26.34 33.51
CA GLU A 207 21.19 -27.26 32.41
C GLU A 207 20.31 -28.52 32.48
N ASN A 208 19.76 -28.99 31.36
CA ASN A 208 19.80 -30.40 30.96
C ASN A 208 19.20 -30.68 29.56
N LEU A 209 19.91 -31.52 28.82
CA LEU A 209 19.64 -32.21 27.54
C LEU A 209 18.20 -32.16 26.97
N VAL A 210 18.06 -31.67 25.72
CA VAL A 210 17.02 -32.13 24.78
C VAL A 210 17.57 -32.24 23.35
N ILE A 211 17.16 -33.34 22.71
CA ILE A 211 17.40 -33.90 21.36
C ILE A 211 17.26 -32.86 20.23
N PRO A 212 18.02 -32.95 19.12
CA PRO A 212 17.83 -32.05 17.99
C PRO A 212 16.56 -32.46 17.23
N THR A 213 15.42 -31.88 17.60
CA THR A 213 14.30 -31.75 16.69
C THR A 213 14.67 -30.70 15.66
N THR A 214 14.67 -31.09 14.39
CA THR A 214 14.73 -30.19 13.25
C THR A 214 13.54 -29.24 13.32
N GLU A 215 13.70 -28.12 14.03
CA GLU A 215 12.79 -26.99 13.95
C GLU A 215 12.93 -26.42 12.54
N GLU A 216 11.86 -26.57 11.74
CA GLU A 216 11.69 -25.67 10.60
C GLU A 216 11.78 -24.24 11.13
N PRO A 217 12.57 -23.35 10.51
CA PRO A 217 12.74 -22.00 11.01
C PRO A 217 11.36 -21.36 11.09
N THR A 218 10.92 -21.11 12.34
CA THR A 218 9.77 -20.27 12.64
C THR A 218 10.07 -18.92 12.00
N PHE A 219 9.39 -18.64 10.90
CA PHE A 219 9.51 -17.37 10.20
C PHE A 219 8.96 -16.28 11.14
N ASP A 220 9.85 -15.63 11.89
CA ASP A 220 9.47 -14.51 12.74
C ASP A 220 9.19 -13.29 11.87
N PHE A 221 7.93 -12.87 11.93
CA PHE A 221 7.36 -11.81 11.11
C PHE A 221 7.95 -10.43 11.42
N ALA A 222 8.53 -10.26 12.62
CA ALA A 222 9.14 -9.03 13.07
C ALA A 222 10.45 -8.70 12.33
N ASP A 223 11.18 -9.72 11.87
CA ASP A 223 12.55 -9.55 11.37
C ASP A 223 12.63 -9.25 9.87
N CYS A 224 11.61 -9.58 9.08
CA CYS A 224 11.67 -9.43 7.61
C CYS A 224 11.09 -8.10 7.07
N PHE A 225 10.14 -7.49 7.78
CA PHE A 225 9.42 -6.28 7.33
C PHE A 225 8.97 -5.45 8.52
N HIS A 226 9.90 -4.76 9.17
CA HIS A 226 9.54 -3.79 10.21
C HIS A 226 9.02 -2.50 9.53
N PHE A 227 7.70 -2.41 9.40
CA PHE A 227 7.03 -1.16 8.98
C PHE A 227 6.74 -0.32 10.22
N ASP A 228 7.44 0.81 10.33
CA ASP A 228 7.19 1.75 11.40
C ASP A 228 5.89 2.51 11.11
N PHE A 229 4.84 2.18 11.87
CA PHE A 229 3.54 2.83 11.77
C PHE A 229 3.53 4.24 12.37
N ASP A 230 4.56 4.63 13.13
CA ASP A 230 4.69 5.97 13.70
C ASP A 230 5.39 6.93 12.74
N THR A 231 6.38 6.47 11.98
CA THR A 231 7.08 7.29 10.97
C THR A 231 6.65 7.01 9.53
N PHE A 232 5.79 6.02 9.30
CA PHE A 232 5.35 5.56 7.98
C PHE A 232 6.52 5.15 7.04
N ALA A 233 7.64 4.77 7.66
CA ALA A 233 8.88 4.37 7.02
C ALA A 233 9.06 2.85 7.08
N LEU A 234 9.63 2.30 6.01
CA LEU A 234 10.25 0.98 6.07
C LEU A 234 11.67 1.18 6.58
N GLU A 235 12.11 0.38 7.54
CA GLU A 235 13.50 0.47 8.01
C GLU A 235 14.50 0.27 6.86
N PRO A 236 15.71 0.85 6.94
CA PRO A 236 16.73 0.79 5.89
C PRO A 236 17.03 -0.61 5.35
N GLU A 237 16.99 -1.61 6.22
CA GLU A 237 17.20 -3.02 5.87
C GLU A 237 16.00 -3.63 5.11
N SER A 238 14.83 -3.01 5.22
CA SER A 238 13.57 -3.34 4.51
C SER A 238 13.36 -2.52 3.22
N ILE A 239 14.18 -1.48 2.96
CA ILE A 239 14.07 -0.60 1.77
C ILE A 239 14.24 -1.37 0.45
N TRP A 240 14.88 -2.54 0.47
CA TRP A 240 15.06 -3.41 -0.70
C TRP A 240 13.75 -3.90 -1.32
N ALA A 241 12.61 -3.81 -0.62
CA ALA A 241 11.33 -4.23 -1.16
C ALA A 241 10.70 -3.27 -2.18
N TYR A 242 11.15 -2.01 -2.26
CA TYR A 242 10.56 -1.03 -3.18
C TYR A 242 11.07 -1.10 -4.62
N HIS A 243 12.08 -1.94 -4.90
CA HIS A 243 12.71 -2.01 -6.23
C HIS A 243 12.97 -3.42 -6.79
N VAL A 244 12.54 -4.51 -6.13
CA VAL A 244 12.92 -5.89 -6.54
C VAL A 244 11.78 -6.65 -7.24
N SER A 245 10.63 -6.03 -7.49
CA SER A 245 9.49 -6.66 -8.20
C SER A 245 9.45 -6.40 -9.71
N MET A 246 10.35 -5.59 -10.29
CA MET A 246 10.51 -5.57 -11.75
C MET A 246 11.40 -6.73 -12.18
N PRO A 247 10.88 -7.80 -12.81
CA PRO A 247 11.76 -8.64 -13.62
C PRO A 247 12.47 -7.74 -14.64
N PRO A 248 13.72 -8.03 -15.03
CA PRO A 248 14.32 -7.37 -16.19
C PRO A 248 13.31 -7.49 -17.32
N SER A 249 13.06 -6.38 -18.03
CA SER A 249 12.23 -6.42 -19.25
C SER A 249 12.68 -7.62 -20.08
N PRO A 250 11.75 -8.45 -20.60
CA PRO A 250 12.13 -9.41 -21.61
C PRO A 250 12.83 -8.60 -22.70
N MET A 251 14.08 -8.97 -23.01
CA MET A 251 14.86 -8.27 -24.02
C MET A 251 14.03 -8.24 -25.31
N LEU A 252 13.79 -7.03 -25.80
CA LEU A 252 13.39 -6.80 -27.19
C LEU A 252 14.55 -7.21 -28.11
#